data_AF-A0A1S2LCD1-F1
#
_entry.id   AF-A0A1S2LCD1-F1
#
_cell.length_a   1.000
_cell.length_b   1.000
_cell.length_c   1.000
_cell.angle_alpha   90.00
_cell.angle_beta   90.00
_cell.angle_gamma   90.00
#
_symmetry.space_group_name_H-M   'P 1'
#
loop_
_entity.id
_entity.type
_entity.pdbx_description
1 polymer ?
#
loop_
_entity_poly.entity_id
_entity_poly.type
_entity_poly.pdbx_seq_one_letter_code
_entity_poly.pdbx_strand_id
1 'polypeptide(L)'
;MLEVTFTYEGEQPIFETLRLLNFKYIDGIYVLKNKELQYTITAENNATAKKLVVEFSKELSFEQYKHIHKIIKAISENIVADLDDHLALMGYLEDGSEAYIYHGWNQWLKFLEAAKHVSMEGQKVQVYDNQLLIAEGILVDAVKNEASNDDFKVIQCTLISKDGEKSVMGEDLKIIPTGEF
;
A
#
# COMPACT_ATOMS: atom_id res chain seq x y z
N MET A 1 4.96 11.51 13.72
CA MET A 1 5.96 10.88 12.84
C MET A 1 5.80 9.39 13.05
N LEU A 2 5.90 8.60 12.00
CA LEU A 2 5.85 7.14 12.06
C LEU A 2 7.28 6.61 11.97
N GLU A 3 7.54 5.48 12.62
CA GLU A 3 8.90 4.93 12.76
C GLU A 3 8.89 3.41 12.59
N VAL A 4 9.91 2.89 11.90
CA VAL A 4 10.26 1.47 11.81
C VAL A 4 11.70 1.30 12.26
N THR A 5 11.94 0.38 13.19
CA THR A 5 13.26 0.05 13.68
C THR A 5 13.69 -1.33 13.18
N PHE A 6 14.87 -1.40 12.57
CA PHE A 6 15.55 -2.64 12.23
C PHE A 6 16.69 -2.87 13.22
N THR A 7 16.64 -3.97 13.97
CA THR A 7 17.72 -4.39 14.88
C THR A 7 18.47 -5.56 14.24
N TYR A 8 19.78 -5.42 14.03
CA TYR A 8 20.55 -6.40 13.28
C TYR A 8 21.77 -6.90 14.04
N GLU A 9 22.34 -8.00 13.53
CA GLU A 9 23.56 -8.59 14.06
C GLU A 9 24.66 -8.65 12.99
N GLY A 10 25.91 -8.56 13.43
CA GLY A 10 27.07 -8.56 12.55
C GLY A 10 27.14 -7.36 11.60
N GLU A 11 27.97 -7.49 10.56
CA GLU A 11 28.03 -6.52 9.47
C GLU A 11 26.86 -6.74 8.51
N GLN A 12 26.18 -5.65 8.17
CA GLN A 12 25.03 -5.65 7.27
C GLN A 12 25.26 -4.65 6.13
N PRO A 13 24.74 -4.92 4.91
CA PRO A 13 24.94 -4.06 3.74
C PRO A 13 24.07 -2.79 3.77
N ILE A 14 23.89 -2.14 4.93
CA ILE A 14 22.94 -1.03 5.14
C ILE A 14 23.15 0.11 4.14
N PHE A 15 24.39 0.55 3.98
CA PHE A 15 24.73 1.62 3.04
C PHE A 15 24.35 1.25 1.61
N GLU A 16 24.67 0.02 1.19
CA GLU A 16 24.39 -0.44 -0.17
C GLU A 16 22.88 -0.62 -0.41
N THR A 17 22.17 -1.20 0.55
CA THR A 17 20.71 -1.33 0.52
C THR A 17 20.03 0.03 0.38
N LEU A 18 20.38 1.00 1.22
CA LEU A 18 19.79 2.34 1.18
C LEU A 18 20.15 3.08 -0.13
N ARG A 19 21.39 2.91 -0.62
CA ARG A 19 21.82 3.49 -1.90
C ARG A 19 21.03 2.92 -3.08
N LEU A 20 20.81 1.60 -3.12
CA LEU A 20 19.99 0.94 -4.15
C LEU A 20 18.54 1.44 -4.14
N LEU A 21 18.03 1.80 -2.96
CA LEU A 21 16.70 2.39 -2.77
C LEU A 21 16.68 3.92 -3.00
N ASN A 22 17.74 4.49 -3.55
CA ASN A 22 17.88 5.91 -3.89
C ASN A 22 17.90 6.88 -2.69
N PHE A 23 18.21 6.40 -1.48
CA PHE A 23 18.51 7.29 -0.37
C PHE A 23 19.81 8.06 -0.62
N LYS A 24 19.82 9.32 -0.20
CA LYS A 24 21.00 10.18 -0.24
C LYS A 24 21.49 10.46 1.17
N TYR A 25 22.78 10.34 1.40
CA TYR A 25 23.37 10.67 2.71
C TYR A 25 23.60 12.19 2.81
N ILE A 26 22.96 12.83 3.78
CA ILE A 26 22.97 14.29 4.01
C ILE A 26 23.12 14.51 5.52
N ASP A 27 24.18 15.21 5.92
CA ASP A 27 24.41 15.65 7.31
C ASP A 27 24.26 14.54 8.37
N GLY A 28 24.72 13.33 8.07
CA GLY A 28 24.67 12.21 9.00
C GLY A 28 23.48 11.25 8.82
N ILE A 29 22.49 11.63 8.01
CA ILE A 29 21.21 10.93 7.86
C ILE A 29 20.99 10.55 6.40
N TYR A 30 20.36 9.40 6.16
CA TYR A 30 19.92 9.00 4.83
C TYR A 30 18.54 9.59 4.54
N VAL A 31 18.36 10.22 3.38
CA VAL A 31 17.13 10.90 3.00
C VAL A 31 16.67 10.43 1.63
N LEU A 32 15.44 9.92 1.55
CA LEU A 32 14.75 9.65 0.30
C LEU A 32 13.64 10.69 0.11
N LYS A 33 13.71 11.45 -0.99
CA LYS A 33 12.66 12.40 -1.39
C LYS A 33 11.98 11.89 -2.65
N ASN A 34 10.71 11.53 -2.56
CA ASN A 34 9.91 11.20 -3.73
C ASN A 34 9.13 12.45 -4.17
N LYS A 35 9.51 13.01 -5.32
CA LYS A 35 8.88 14.23 -5.86
C LYS A 35 7.51 13.96 -6.47
N GLU A 36 7.31 12.80 -7.08
CA GLU A 36 6.06 12.44 -7.76
C GLU A 36 4.94 12.24 -6.74
N LEU A 37 5.23 11.47 -5.70
CA LEU A 37 4.30 11.22 -4.61
C LEU A 37 4.39 12.25 -3.48
N GLN A 38 5.28 13.24 -3.55
CA GLN A 38 5.42 14.34 -2.57
C GLN A 38 5.58 13.89 -1.09
N TYR A 39 6.54 13.01 -0.80
CA TYR A 39 6.87 12.64 0.58
C TYR A 39 8.38 12.48 0.78
N THR A 40 8.79 12.41 2.05
CA THR A 40 10.19 12.17 2.46
C THR A 40 10.26 11.05 3.48
N ILE A 41 11.29 10.21 3.38
CA ILE A 41 11.70 9.23 4.39
C ILE A 41 13.11 9.61 4.85
N THR A 42 13.34 9.56 6.15
CA THR A 42 14.67 9.64 6.76
C THR A 42 15.06 8.29 7.31
N ALA A 43 16.34 7.98 7.30
CA ALA A 43 16.87 6.79 7.93
C ALA A 43 18.21 7.09 8.63
N GLU A 44 18.32 6.69 9.89
CA GLU A 44 19.52 6.86 10.71
C GLU A 44 20.09 5.50 11.08
N ASN A 45 21.36 5.29 10.75
CA ASN A 45 22.08 4.06 11.06
C ASN A 45 22.99 4.26 12.27
N ASN A 46 22.68 3.60 13.38
CA ASN A 46 23.52 3.51 14.56
C ASN A 46 24.25 2.15 14.58
N ALA A 47 25.44 2.12 13.99
CA ALA A 47 26.26 0.90 13.92
C ALA A 47 26.65 0.36 15.30
N THR A 48 26.87 1.22 16.29
CA THR A 48 27.23 0.82 17.66
C THR A 48 26.08 0.12 18.37
N ALA A 49 24.86 0.65 18.23
CA ALA A 49 23.65 0.05 18.78
C ALA A 49 23.10 -1.08 17.89
N LYS A 50 23.67 -1.28 16.70
CA LYS A 50 23.20 -2.19 15.64
C LYS A 50 21.73 -1.96 15.27
N LYS A 51 21.38 -0.69 15.08
CA LYS A 51 20.01 -0.26 14.78
C LYS A 51 19.96 0.66 13.58
N LEU A 52 19.00 0.41 12.71
CA LEU A 52 18.61 1.31 11.64
C LEU A 52 17.18 1.78 11.93
N VAL A 53 17.00 3.08 12.11
CA VAL A 53 15.69 3.70 12.36
C VAL A 53 15.25 4.39 11.09
N VAL A 54 14.03 4.11 10.62
CA VAL A 54 13.44 4.68 9.41
C VAL A 54 12.18 5.45 9.80
N GLU A 55 12.12 6.74 9.46
CA GLU A 55 11.03 7.63 9.85
C GLU A 55 10.33 8.26 8.63
N PHE A 56 9.02 8.47 8.76
CA PHE A 56 8.21 9.13 7.75
C PHE A 56 6.99 9.86 8.35
N SER A 57 6.32 10.68 7.54
CA SER A 57 5.12 11.41 7.98
C SER A 57 3.97 10.47 8.33
N LYS A 58 3.09 10.89 9.24
CA LYS A 58 1.80 10.22 9.50
C LYS A 58 0.70 10.68 8.52
N GLU A 59 0.88 11.85 7.93
CA GLU A 59 -0.09 12.47 7.01
C GLU A 59 0.27 12.03 5.60
N LEU A 60 -0.09 10.80 5.27
CA LEU A 60 0.21 10.19 3.99
C LEU A 60 -1.06 9.67 3.30
N SER A 61 -1.08 9.77 1.98
CA SER A 61 -2.06 9.10 1.13
C SER A 61 -1.79 7.60 1.07
N PHE A 62 -2.80 6.86 0.66
CA PHE A 62 -2.70 5.41 0.50
C PHE A 62 -1.60 4.98 -0.48
N GLU A 63 -1.43 5.69 -1.60
CA GLU A 63 -0.34 5.43 -2.56
C GLU A 63 1.04 5.66 -1.95
N GLN A 64 1.17 6.69 -1.10
CA GLN A 64 2.42 6.94 -0.36
C GLN A 64 2.70 5.81 0.63
N TYR A 65 1.70 5.35 1.38
CA TYR A 65 1.83 4.17 2.26
C TYR A 65 2.23 2.91 1.48
N LYS A 66 1.61 2.64 0.33
CA LYS A 66 1.95 1.49 -0.53
C LYS A 66 3.40 1.54 -0.98
N HIS A 67 3.88 2.73 -1.33
CA HIS A 67 5.26 2.90 -1.76
C HIS A 67 6.25 2.77 -0.58
N ILE A 68 5.92 3.33 0.59
CA ILE A 68 6.74 3.18 1.80
C ILE A 68 6.81 1.72 2.26
N HIS A 69 5.68 1.00 2.28
CA HIS A 69 5.66 -0.44 2.57
C HIS A 69 6.65 -1.22 1.69
N LYS A 70 6.64 -0.96 0.37
CA LYS A 70 7.59 -1.59 -0.57
C LYS A 70 9.05 -1.28 -0.23
N ILE A 71 9.34 -0.04 0.20
CA ILE A 71 10.68 0.35 0.63
C ILE A 71 11.08 -0.39 1.91
N ILE A 72 10.21 -0.42 2.92
CA ILE A 72 10.46 -1.12 4.19
C ILE A 72 10.67 -2.62 3.96
N LYS A 73 9.83 -3.25 3.14
CA LYS A 73 9.97 -4.66 2.72
C LYS A 73 11.28 -4.91 1.98
N ALA A 74 11.67 -4.02 1.07
CA ALA A 74 12.96 -4.15 0.38
C ALA A 74 14.15 -4.03 1.34
N ILE A 75 14.07 -3.16 2.36
CA ILE A 75 15.11 -3.06 3.40
C ILE A 75 15.18 -4.37 4.19
N SER A 76 14.04 -4.93 4.62
CA SER A 76 13.99 -6.19 5.39
C SER A 76 14.48 -7.40 4.60
N GLU A 77 14.28 -7.42 3.28
CA GLU A 77 14.75 -8.50 2.40
C GLU A 77 16.27 -8.45 2.13
N ASN A 78 16.88 -7.27 2.24
CA ASN A 78 18.31 -7.07 1.94
C ASN A 78 19.20 -6.98 3.18
N ILE A 79 18.62 -6.94 4.38
CA ILE A 79 19.34 -6.87 5.65
C ILE A 79 18.82 -7.97 6.56
N VAL A 80 19.72 -8.72 7.18
CA VAL A 80 19.36 -9.71 8.20
C VAL A 80 19.11 -8.98 9.52
N ALA A 81 17.87 -8.52 9.71
CA ALA A 81 17.43 -7.76 10.88
C ALA A 81 16.08 -8.27 11.39
N ASP A 82 15.86 -8.09 12.69
CA ASP A 82 14.53 -8.08 13.30
C ASP A 82 13.88 -6.72 13.05
N LEU A 83 12.60 -6.73 12.64
CA LEU A 83 11.86 -5.53 12.26
C LEU A 83 10.77 -5.25 13.30
N ASP A 84 10.80 -4.05 13.87
CA ASP A 84 9.78 -3.51 14.76
C ASP A 84 9.13 -2.28 14.12
N ASP A 85 7.83 -2.35 13.84
CA ASP A 85 7.04 -1.28 13.24
C ASP A 85 5.84 -0.84 14.10
N HIS A 86 5.85 -1.12 15.41
CA HIS A 86 4.73 -0.75 16.30
C HIS A 86 4.52 0.77 16.39
N LEU A 87 5.53 1.58 16.04
CA LEU A 87 5.43 3.04 15.94
C LEU A 87 5.00 3.54 14.55
N ALA A 88 4.68 2.63 13.63
CA ALA A 88 4.19 2.90 12.29
C ALA A 88 2.76 2.37 12.07
N LEU A 89 1.88 2.62 13.05
CA LEU A 89 0.45 2.31 12.97
C LEU A 89 -0.21 3.10 11.83
N MET A 90 -0.80 2.37 10.88
CA MET A 90 -1.55 2.95 9.76
C MET A 90 -3.05 3.05 10.04
N GLY A 91 -3.57 2.13 10.86
CA GLY A 91 -4.98 2.09 11.23
C GLY A 91 -5.38 0.78 11.89
N TYR A 92 -6.67 0.46 11.79
CA TYR A 92 -7.27 -0.73 12.38
C TYR A 92 -7.97 -1.57 11.30
N LEU A 93 -8.05 -2.88 11.54
CA LEU A 93 -8.79 -3.84 10.75
C LEU A 93 -10.26 -3.90 11.19
N GLU A 94 -11.08 -4.69 10.49
CA GLU A 94 -12.51 -4.87 10.77
C GLU A 94 -12.79 -5.42 12.18
N ASP A 95 -11.91 -6.30 12.67
CA ASP A 95 -11.98 -6.87 14.03
C ASP A 95 -11.45 -5.94 15.12
N GLY A 96 -11.03 -4.72 14.76
CA GLY A 96 -10.44 -3.73 15.66
C GLY A 96 -8.96 -3.96 15.99
N SER A 97 -8.31 -4.96 15.37
CA SER A 97 -6.87 -5.16 15.52
C SER A 97 -6.06 -4.09 14.80
N GLU A 98 -4.86 -3.83 15.29
CA GLU A 98 -3.94 -2.81 14.77
C GLU A 98 -3.25 -3.29 13.49
N ALA A 99 -3.07 -2.38 12.54
CA ALA A 99 -2.34 -2.62 11.30
C ALA A 99 -1.18 -1.63 11.15
N TYR A 100 0.02 -2.19 10.97
CA TYR A 100 1.28 -1.48 10.89
C TYR A 100 1.87 -1.56 9.48
N ILE A 101 2.81 -0.66 9.17
CA ILE A 101 3.34 -0.49 7.80
C ILE A 101 3.96 -1.76 7.20
N TYR A 102 4.44 -2.68 8.03
CA TYR A 102 4.96 -3.98 7.64
C TYR A 102 4.05 -5.11 8.16
N HIS A 103 3.82 -5.16 9.47
CA HIS A 103 2.97 -6.17 10.09
C HIS A 103 1.48 -5.83 9.90
N GLY A 104 0.72 -6.75 9.28
CA GLY A 104 -0.71 -6.53 9.04
C GLY A 104 -1.03 -5.76 7.75
N TRP A 105 -0.02 -5.41 6.96
CA TRP A 105 -0.18 -4.67 5.70
C TRP A 105 -1.21 -5.29 4.76
N ASN A 106 -1.11 -6.60 4.51
CA ASN A 106 -2.00 -7.30 3.58
C ASN A 106 -3.46 -7.34 4.07
N GLN A 107 -3.66 -7.51 5.38
CA GLN A 107 -4.99 -7.47 5.97
C GLN A 107 -5.60 -6.07 5.87
N TRP A 108 -4.79 -5.04 6.11
CA TRP A 108 -5.22 -3.65 6.02
C TRP A 108 -5.56 -3.22 4.59
N LEU A 109 -4.73 -3.64 3.64
CA LEU A 109 -4.99 -3.48 2.20
C LEU A 109 -6.36 -4.06 1.82
N LYS A 110 -6.60 -5.33 2.19
CA LYS A 110 -7.87 -6.02 1.92
C LYS A 110 -9.05 -5.31 2.57
N PHE A 111 -8.89 -4.82 3.81
CA PHE A 111 -9.92 -4.09 4.54
C PHE A 111 -10.28 -2.76 3.87
N LEU A 112 -9.28 -1.93 3.54
CA LEU A 112 -9.52 -0.64 2.87
C LEU A 112 -10.22 -0.81 1.52
N GLU A 113 -9.84 -1.83 0.76
CA GLU A 113 -10.44 -2.09 -0.53
C GLU A 113 -11.85 -2.66 -0.40
N ALA A 114 -12.10 -3.54 0.58
CA ALA A 114 -13.46 -3.96 0.91
C ALA A 114 -14.36 -2.76 1.26
N ALA A 115 -13.89 -1.86 2.13
CA ALA A 115 -14.63 -0.65 2.47
C ALA A 115 -14.88 0.25 1.23
N LYS A 116 -13.89 0.38 0.33
CA LYS A 116 -14.04 1.12 -0.93
C LYS A 116 -15.13 0.52 -1.80
N HIS A 117 -15.17 -0.80 -1.98
CA HIS A 117 -16.20 -1.46 -2.78
C HIS A 117 -17.59 -1.31 -2.18
N VAL A 118 -17.75 -1.56 -0.88
CA VAL A 118 -19.02 -1.38 -0.18
C VAL A 118 -19.52 0.07 -0.31
N SER A 119 -18.62 1.06 -0.26
CA SER A 119 -19.00 2.46 -0.45
C SER A 119 -19.40 2.81 -1.89
N MET A 120 -18.97 2.02 -2.88
CA MET A 120 -19.32 2.20 -4.30
C MET A 120 -20.57 1.42 -4.70
N GLU A 121 -20.99 0.41 -3.94
CA GLU A 121 -22.24 -0.30 -4.17
C GLU A 121 -23.42 0.68 -4.17
N GLY A 122 -24.31 0.54 -5.16
CA GLY A 122 -25.43 1.46 -5.37
C GLY A 122 -25.06 2.78 -6.04
N GLN A 123 -23.78 3.06 -6.32
CA GLN A 123 -23.36 4.24 -7.08
C GLN A 123 -23.22 3.92 -8.58
N LYS A 124 -23.42 4.94 -9.42
CA LYS A 124 -23.08 4.84 -10.84
C LYS A 124 -21.56 4.82 -11.01
N VAL A 125 -21.07 3.79 -11.69
CA VAL A 125 -19.64 3.54 -11.92
C VAL A 125 -19.35 3.28 -13.39
N GLN A 126 -18.09 3.50 -13.75
CA GLN A 126 -17.48 3.08 -15.00
C GLN A 126 -16.45 1.99 -14.72
N VAL A 127 -16.45 0.96 -15.56
CA VAL A 127 -15.56 -0.19 -15.46
C VAL A 127 -14.61 -0.20 -16.63
N TYR A 128 -13.32 -0.21 -16.33
CA TYR A 128 -12.24 -0.22 -17.29
C TYR A 128 -11.45 -1.52 -17.21
N ASP A 129 -11.03 -2.04 -18.36
CA ASP A 129 -10.04 -3.10 -18.49
C ASP A 129 -8.91 -2.57 -19.38
N ASN A 130 -7.67 -2.56 -18.87
CA ASN A 130 -6.51 -2.03 -19.57
C ASN A 130 -6.74 -0.62 -20.17
N GLN A 131 -7.37 0.27 -19.39
CA GLN A 131 -7.76 1.65 -19.76
C GLN A 131 -8.90 1.77 -20.78
N LEU A 132 -9.42 0.66 -21.30
CA LEU A 132 -10.61 0.65 -22.16
C LEU A 132 -11.87 0.63 -21.31
N LEU A 133 -12.80 1.56 -21.54
CA LEU A 133 -14.13 1.53 -20.92
C LEU A 133 -14.91 0.35 -21.51
N ILE A 134 -15.25 -0.63 -20.65
CA ILE A 134 -15.96 -1.85 -21.08
C ILE A 134 -17.40 -1.91 -20.58
N ALA A 135 -17.74 -1.15 -19.53
CA ALA A 135 -19.12 -1.05 -19.03
C ALA A 135 -19.36 0.21 -18.18
N GLU A 136 -20.63 0.60 -18.07
CA GLU A 136 -21.13 1.66 -17.20
C GLU A 136 -22.49 1.23 -16.61
N GLY A 137 -22.74 1.53 -15.34
CA GLY A 137 -23.99 1.22 -14.66
C GLY A 137 -23.91 1.43 -13.15
N ILE A 138 -24.96 1.06 -12.43
CA ILE A 138 -24.98 1.06 -10.96
C ILE A 138 -24.26 -0.19 -10.47
N LEU A 139 -23.24 -0.04 -9.62
CA LEU A 139 -22.52 -1.18 -9.06
C LEU A 139 -23.41 -1.98 -8.10
N VAL A 140 -23.55 -3.27 -8.34
CA VAL A 140 -24.27 -4.20 -7.44
C VAL A 140 -23.28 -4.98 -6.58
N ASP A 141 -22.24 -5.53 -7.22
CA ASP A 141 -21.28 -6.40 -6.56
C ASP A 141 -19.94 -6.41 -7.32
N ALA A 142 -18.86 -6.74 -6.63
CA ALA A 142 -17.52 -6.91 -7.20
C ALA A 142 -16.78 -8.10 -6.57
N VAL A 143 -16.37 -9.05 -7.42
CA VAL A 143 -15.63 -10.25 -7.04
C VAL A 143 -14.12 -10.04 -7.24
N LYS A 144 -13.36 -10.47 -6.25
CA LYS A 144 -11.92 -10.22 -6.12
C LYS A 144 -11.12 -11.48 -6.43
N ASN A 145 -9.89 -11.29 -6.90
CA ASN A 145 -8.93 -12.37 -7.00
C ASN A 145 -8.34 -12.66 -5.62
N GLU A 146 -8.69 -13.79 -5.02
CA GLU A 146 -8.15 -14.21 -3.71
C GLU A 146 -6.73 -14.79 -3.80
N ALA A 147 -6.20 -15.04 -5.01
CA ALA A 147 -4.91 -15.71 -5.20
C ALA A 147 -3.69 -14.77 -5.13
N SER A 148 -3.85 -13.46 -5.29
CA SER A 148 -2.74 -12.49 -5.21
C SER A 148 -2.72 -11.79 -3.85
N ASN A 149 -1.72 -12.11 -3.02
CA ASN A 149 -1.55 -11.51 -1.69
C ASN A 149 -0.95 -10.10 -1.71
N ASP A 150 -0.24 -9.71 -2.78
CA ASP A 150 0.51 -8.44 -2.83
C ASP A 150 -0.14 -7.36 -3.71
N ASP A 151 -1.06 -7.72 -4.61
CA ASP A 151 -1.79 -6.77 -5.45
C ASP A 151 -3.27 -7.19 -5.54
N PHE A 152 -4.13 -6.26 -5.15
CA PHE A 152 -5.57 -6.38 -5.27
C PHE A 152 -6.02 -6.28 -6.71
N LYS A 153 -6.85 -7.23 -7.14
CA LYS A 153 -7.42 -7.25 -8.50
C LYS A 153 -8.89 -7.63 -8.44
N VAL A 154 -9.73 -6.81 -9.05
CA VAL A 154 -11.13 -7.15 -9.29
C VAL A 154 -11.18 -7.97 -10.57
N ILE A 155 -11.73 -9.18 -10.50
CA ILE A 155 -11.81 -10.08 -11.65
C ILE A 155 -13.22 -10.15 -12.24
N GLN A 156 -14.22 -9.72 -11.47
CA GLN A 156 -15.59 -9.65 -11.95
C GLN A 156 -16.35 -8.54 -11.22
N CYS A 157 -17.31 -7.92 -11.90
CA CYS A 157 -18.28 -7.04 -11.26
C CYS A 157 -19.65 -7.18 -11.91
N THR A 158 -20.70 -6.91 -11.13
CA THR A 158 -22.09 -6.90 -11.59
C THR A 158 -22.63 -5.48 -11.53
N LEU A 159 -23.23 -5.05 -12.63
CA LEU A 159 -23.77 -3.70 -12.81
C LEU A 159 -25.25 -3.76 -13.22
N ILE A 160 -26.06 -2.81 -12.77
CA ILE A 160 -27.37 -2.53 -13.36
C ILE A 160 -27.19 -1.41 -14.38
N SER A 161 -27.36 -1.77 -15.66
CA SER A 161 -27.30 -0.85 -16.79
C SER A 161 -28.70 -0.56 -17.33
N LYS A 162 -28.82 0.30 -18.35
CA LYS A 162 -30.09 0.58 -19.04
C LYS A 162 -30.71 -0.67 -19.67
N ASP A 163 -29.88 -1.65 -20.02
CA ASP A 163 -30.29 -2.90 -20.66
C ASP A 163 -30.54 -4.03 -19.63
N GLY A 164 -30.50 -3.71 -18.34
CA GLY A 164 -30.65 -4.65 -17.24
C GLY A 164 -29.33 -4.99 -16.54
N GLU A 165 -29.36 -6.06 -15.74
CA GLU A 165 -28.22 -6.55 -14.98
C GLU A 165 -27.19 -7.20 -15.90
N LYS A 166 -25.91 -6.81 -15.75
CA LYS A 166 -24.79 -7.30 -16.54
C LYS A 166 -23.60 -7.59 -15.63
N SER A 167 -23.05 -8.81 -15.75
CA SER A 167 -21.76 -9.14 -15.16
C SER A 167 -20.63 -9.01 -16.18
N VAL A 168 -19.51 -8.47 -15.73
CA VAL A 168 -18.31 -8.21 -16.53
C VAL A 168 -17.14 -8.91 -15.86
N MET A 169 -16.29 -9.59 -16.63
CA MET A 169 -15.12 -10.32 -16.13
C MET A 169 -13.85 -9.80 -16.81
N GLY A 170 -12.73 -9.85 -16.09
CA GLY A 170 -11.40 -9.46 -16.57
C GLY A 170 -10.30 -9.90 -15.61
N GLU A 171 -9.05 -9.59 -15.94
CA GLU A 171 -7.90 -9.95 -15.09
C GLU A 171 -7.61 -8.90 -14.00
N ASP A 172 -7.89 -7.62 -14.29
CA ASP A 172 -7.71 -6.49 -13.38
C ASP A 172 -8.66 -5.34 -13.76
N LEU A 173 -9.91 -5.45 -13.32
CA LEU A 173 -10.96 -4.48 -13.60
C LEU A 173 -10.81 -3.24 -12.71
N LYS A 174 -10.73 -2.06 -13.33
CA LYS A 174 -10.72 -0.78 -12.61
C LYS A 174 -12.12 -0.17 -12.58
N ILE A 175 -12.71 -0.10 -11.39
CA ILE A 175 -14.03 0.50 -11.15
C ILE A 175 -13.85 1.92 -10.63
N ILE A 176 -14.52 2.89 -11.27
CA ILE A 176 -14.43 4.33 -10.93
C ILE A 176 -15.85 4.89 -10.78
N PRO A 177 -16.21 5.52 -9.65
CA PRO A 177 -17.50 6.19 -9.49
C PRO A 177 -17.57 7.44 -10.38
N THR A 178 -18.72 7.68 -11.01
CA THR A 178 -18.93 8.87 -11.87
C THR A 178 -19.29 10.12 -11.07
N GLY A 179 -19.69 9.96 -9.79
CA GLY A 179 -20.20 11.05 -8.96
C GLY A 179 -21.65 11.44 -9.26
N GLU A 180 -22.32 10.69 -10.14
CA GLU A 180 -23.75 10.82 -10.44
C GLU A 180 -24.52 9.74 -9.67
N PHE A 181 -25.68 10.10 -9.14
CA PHE A 181 -26.62 9.19 -8.48
C PHE A 181 -27.69 8.72 -9.47
#